data_AF-A0AAD9KQY8-F1
#
_entry.id   AF-A0AAD9KQY8-F1
#
_cell.length_a   1.000
_cell.length_b   1.000
_cell.length_c   1.000
_cell.angle_alpha   90.00
_cell.angle_beta   90.00
_cell.angle_gamma   90.00
#
_symmetry.space_group_name_H-M   'P 1'
#
loop_
_entity.id
_entity.type
_entity.pdbx_description
1 polymer ?
#
loop_
_entity_poly.entity_id
_entity_poly.type
_entity_poly.pdbx_seq_one_letter_code
_entity_poly.pdbx_strand_id
1 'polypeptide(L)'
;MPPECNYVIMDGLHNLCKQALQNDKLRREDVEKLSIVLRTVSLLASYEEEPKGLTQLLDKGLTNMILDILVATLRCENDRADSGVDQFLEDILEVIGAVSDYSTKAKSYVVETFCNTLLQIVISVFVRFITKMETLKTINIILEGCPLYAREKMKASPVHKELMYEYTGSLYFLADYEFQVGIIEALFRLSNRTDRETFARGCFTNKDSLEAFFQIRDSDFETDCRRFLNILNEKNTQKFRVISIPCRKACLGDYELVKPADTNYHEFWVDFNTGSKRISLFCNPETPLSQVNIL
;
A
#
# COMPACT_ATOMS: atom_id res chain seq x y z
N MET A 1 13.13 21.97 19.00
CA MET A 1 12.46 23.04 18.23
C MET A 1 12.54 22.67 16.77
N PRO A 2 11.44 22.75 15.99
CA PRO A 2 11.52 22.56 14.55
C PRO A 2 12.46 23.62 13.94
N PRO A 3 13.31 23.27 12.98
CA PRO A 3 14.09 24.25 12.25
C PRO A 3 13.15 25.15 11.43
N GLU A 4 13.47 26.46 11.34
CA GLU A 4 12.74 27.34 10.42
C GLU A 4 13.09 26.94 8.98
N CYS A 5 12.21 26.18 8.34
CA CYS A 5 12.26 25.98 6.90
C CYS A 5 11.94 27.29 6.18
N ASN A 6 12.56 27.50 5.03
CA ASN A 6 12.29 28.63 4.14
C ASN A 6 12.61 28.22 2.69
N TYR A 7 12.45 29.17 1.75
CA TYR A 7 12.71 28.92 0.32
C TYR A 7 14.13 28.45 0.03
N VAL A 8 15.14 28.87 0.82
CA VAL A 8 16.54 28.49 0.63
C VAL A 8 16.75 26.99 0.87
N ILE A 9 16.10 26.45 1.90
CA ILE A 9 16.15 25.01 2.18
C ILE A 9 15.47 24.24 1.05
N MET A 10 14.29 24.68 0.59
CA MET A 10 13.60 24.03 -0.54
C MET A 10 14.44 24.06 -1.82
N ASP A 11 15.04 25.20 -2.15
CA ASP A 11 15.91 25.35 -3.33
C ASP A 11 17.14 24.45 -3.22
N GLY A 12 17.73 24.33 -2.03
CA GLY A 12 18.84 23.42 -1.76
C GLY A 12 18.45 21.95 -2.01
N LEU A 13 17.32 21.50 -1.47
CA LEU A 13 16.80 20.15 -1.69
C LEU A 13 16.50 19.90 -3.17
N HIS A 14 15.82 20.82 -3.84
CA HIS A 14 15.52 20.72 -5.26
C HIS A 14 16.79 20.66 -6.12
N ASN A 15 17.82 21.44 -5.80
CA ASN A 15 19.07 21.44 -6.54
C ASN A 15 19.80 20.10 -6.38
N LEU A 16 19.82 19.52 -5.17
CA LEU A 16 20.39 18.19 -4.93
C LEU A 16 19.62 17.11 -5.70
N CYS A 17 18.28 17.15 -5.66
CA CYS A 17 17.45 16.23 -6.43
C CYS A 17 17.71 16.37 -7.93
N LYS A 18 17.68 17.59 -8.47
CA LYS A 18 17.95 17.84 -9.90
C LYS A 18 19.31 17.32 -10.32
N GLN A 19 20.36 17.50 -9.50
CA GLN A 19 21.69 16.98 -9.80
C GLN A 19 21.72 15.45 -9.85
N ALA A 20 21.05 14.78 -8.90
CA ALA A 20 21.01 13.32 -8.83
C ALA A 20 20.14 12.70 -9.94
N LEU A 21 19.07 13.39 -10.37
CA LEU A 21 18.12 12.93 -11.37
C LEU A 21 18.51 13.31 -12.83
N GLN A 22 19.71 13.83 -13.06
CA GLN A 22 20.20 14.20 -14.40
C GLN A 22 20.48 13.01 -15.32
N ASN A 23 20.82 11.86 -14.73
CA ASN A 23 21.17 10.67 -15.47
C ASN A 23 19.95 9.77 -15.70
N ASP A 24 19.91 9.07 -16.84
CA ASP A 24 18.85 8.10 -17.13
C ASP A 24 18.77 6.95 -16.11
N LYS A 25 19.90 6.65 -15.44
CA LYS A 25 19.99 5.67 -14.36
C LYS A 25 20.56 6.31 -13.10
N LEU A 26 20.00 5.96 -11.95
CA LEU A 26 20.53 6.35 -10.65
C LEU A 26 21.82 5.57 -10.36
N ARG A 27 22.95 6.28 -10.26
CA ARG A 27 24.20 5.68 -9.77
C ARG A 27 24.16 5.66 -8.25
N ARG A 28 25.06 4.89 -7.64
CA ARG A 28 25.21 4.84 -6.18
C ARG A 28 25.35 6.23 -5.54
N GLU A 29 26.15 7.10 -6.14
CA GLU A 29 26.31 8.49 -5.64
C GLU A 29 25.03 9.32 -5.75
N ASP A 30 24.17 9.02 -6.72
CA ASP A 30 22.88 9.70 -6.91
C ASP A 30 21.91 9.22 -5.82
N VAL A 31 21.86 7.90 -5.55
CA VAL A 31 21.10 7.31 -4.44
C VAL A 31 21.54 7.84 -3.08
N GLU A 32 22.85 7.98 -2.84
CA GLU A 32 23.37 8.55 -1.58
C GLU A 32 22.93 10.01 -1.39
N LYS A 33 22.95 10.85 -2.44
CA LYS A 33 22.45 12.23 -2.39
C LYS A 33 20.96 12.28 -2.12
N LEU A 34 20.17 11.47 -2.82
CA LEU A 34 18.72 11.42 -2.66
C LEU A 34 18.33 10.87 -1.28
N SER A 35 19.09 9.92 -0.73
CA SER A 35 18.91 9.41 0.63
C SER A 35 19.11 10.50 1.68
N ILE A 36 20.08 11.40 1.48
CA ILE A 36 20.26 12.58 2.37
C ILE A 36 19.04 13.50 2.30
N VAL A 37 18.50 13.74 1.09
CA VAL A 37 17.28 14.53 0.90
C VAL A 37 16.12 13.89 1.66
N LEU A 38 15.85 12.60 1.44
CA LEU A 38 14.75 11.87 2.08
C LEU A 38 14.87 11.85 3.60
N ARG A 39 16.06 11.58 4.15
CA ARG A 39 16.31 11.63 5.60
C ARG A 39 16.08 13.02 6.19
N THR A 40 16.43 14.07 5.44
CA THR A 40 16.14 15.45 5.86
C THR A 40 14.64 15.69 5.93
N VAL A 41 13.87 15.21 4.95
CA VAL A 41 12.41 15.28 4.95
C VAL A 41 11.81 14.50 6.11
N SER A 42 12.24 13.26 6.36
CA SER A 42 11.77 12.44 7.48
C SER A 42 12.07 13.09 8.83
N LEU A 43 13.25 13.69 9.01
CA LEU A 43 13.57 14.45 10.21
C LEU A 43 12.62 15.63 10.39
N LEU A 44 12.31 16.37 9.33
CA LEU A 44 11.35 17.47 9.39
C LEU A 44 9.93 16.98 9.70
N ALA A 45 9.54 15.83 9.18
CA ALA A 45 8.24 15.21 9.45
C ALA A 45 8.11 14.72 10.90
N SER A 46 9.21 14.44 11.60
CA SER A 46 9.19 14.06 13.02
C SER A 46 8.80 15.19 13.98
N TYR A 47 8.75 16.44 13.51
CA TYR A 47 8.29 17.59 14.29
C TYR A 47 6.79 17.85 14.02
N GLU A 48 5.94 16.93 14.46
CA GLU A 48 4.49 16.91 14.18
C GLU A 48 3.79 18.25 14.47
N GLU A 49 2.80 18.59 13.63
CA GLU A 49 1.92 19.77 13.75
C GLU A 49 2.60 21.15 13.80
N GLU A 50 3.89 21.24 13.51
CA GLU A 50 4.59 22.52 13.56
C GLU A 50 4.27 23.38 12.30
N PRO A 51 3.76 24.62 12.45
CA PRO A 51 3.44 25.46 11.29
C PRO A 51 4.71 25.96 10.57
N LYS A 52 5.84 25.98 11.29
CA LYS A 52 7.17 26.31 10.78
C LYS A 52 7.91 25.01 10.50
N GLY A 53 8.30 24.78 9.24
CA GLY A 53 8.97 23.53 8.87
C GLY A 53 8.41 22.93 7.58
N LEU A 54 7.97 21.67 7.66
CA LEU A 54 7.50 20.86 6.53
C LEU A 54 6.34 21.53 5.77
N THR A 55 5.43 22.20 6.48
CA THR A 55 4.29 22.94 5.89
C THR A 55 4.72 23.91 4.77
N GLN A 56 5.84 24.62 4.95
CA GLN A 56 6.32 25.55 3.94
C GLN A 56 6.90 24.84 2.72
N LEU A 57 7.53 23.67 2.92
CA LEU A 57 8.08 22.87 1.83
C LEU A 57 6.95 22.23 1.00
N LEU A 58 5.87 21.80 1.66
CA LEU A 58 4.67 21.28 0.99
C LEU A 58 4.07 22.31 0.03
N ASP A 59 3.92 23.56 0.47
CA ASP A 59 3.43 24.67 -0.36
C ASP A 59 4.36 25.01 -1.54
N LYS A 60 5.60 24.51 -1.52
CA LYS A 60 6.63 24.71 -2.55
C LYS A 60 6.90 23.47 -3.40
N GLY A 61 6.05 22.44 -3.32
CA GLY A 61 6.13 21.28 -4.22
C GLY A 61 7.01 20.14 -3.70
N LEU A 62 7.22 20.04 -2.38
CA LEU A 62 7.90 18.91 -1.75
C LEU A 62 7.37 17.54 -2.22
N THR A 63 6.04 17.37 -2.30
CA THR A 63 5.46 16.10 -2.74
C THR A 63 5.80 15.78 -4.20
N ASN A 64 5.82 16.77 -5.09
CA ASN A 64 6.23 16.57 -6.49
C ASN A 64 7.70 16.17 -6.58
N MET A 65 8.57 16.78 -5.75
CA MET A 65 9.99 16.41 -5.70
C MET A 65 10.18 14.95 -5.27
N ILE A 66 9.46 14.49 -4.24
CA ILE A 66 9.52 13.10 -3.78
C ILE A 66 8.92 12.16 -4.84
N LEU A 67 7.87 12.59 -5.56
CA LEU A 67 7.30 11.83 -6.68
C LEU A 67 8.32 11.65 -7.81
N ASP A 68 9.08 12.69 -8.15
CA ASP A 68 10.15 12.59 -9.15
C ASP A 68 11.22 11.56 -8.75
N ILE A 69 11.59 11.52 -7.47
CA ILE A 69 12.52 10.52 -6.90
C ILE A 69 11.93 9.11 -7.03
N LEU A 70 10.67 8.91 -6.64
CA LEU A 70 9.98 7.62 -6.75
C LEU A 70 9.96 7.13 -8.20
N VAL A 71 9.55 7.98 -9.14
CA VAL A 71 9.46 7.64 -10.56
C VAL A 71 10.83 7.30 -11.14
N ALA A 72 11.87 8.05 -10.80
CA ALA A 72 13.23 7.76 -11.26
C ALA A 72 13.76 6.44 -10.70
N THR A 73 13.45 6.15 -9.43
CA THR A 73 13.88 4.90 -8.78
C THR A 73 13.20 3.68 -9.42
N LEU A 74 11.90 3.75 -9.70
CA LEU A 74 11.15 2.68 -10.38
C LEU A 74 11.64 2.40 -11.80
N ARG A 75 12.14 3.41 -12.53
CA ARG A 75 12.76 3.21 -13.85
C ARG A 75 14.02 2.36 -13.75
N CYS A 76 14.71 2.40 -12.62
CA CYS A 76 15.94 1.64 -12.36
C CYS A 76 15.67 0.22 -11.85
N GLU A 77 14.50 -0.05 -11.23
CA GLU A 77 14.15 -1.38 -10.68
C GLU A 77 14.15 -2.49 -11.77
N ASN A 78 13.99 -2.13 -13.04
CA ASN A 78 14.03 -3.08 -14.15
C ASN A 78 15.43 -3.64 -14.46
N ASP A 79 16.51 -3.05 -13.94
CA ASP A 79 17.87 -3.57 -14.07
C ASP A 79 18.19 -4.54 -12.92
N ARG A 80 17.89 -5.82 -13.19
CA ARG A 80 17.94 -6.97 -12.29
C ARG A 80 19.34 -7.20 -11.67
N ALA A 81 19.61 -6.69 -10.47
CA ALA A 81 20.53 -7.31 -9.49
C ALA A 81 20.76 -6.51 -8.19
N ASP A 82 20.40 -5.22 -8.11
CA ASP A 82 20.86 -4.38 -7.00
C ASP A 82 19.84 -4.31 -5.85
N SER A 83 20.10 -5.04 -4.77
CA SER A 83 19.33 -4.98 -3.52
C SER A 83 19.26 -3.56 -2.92
N GLY A 84 20.14 -2.65 -3.33
CA GLY A 84 20.11 -1.26 -2.89
C GLY A 84 18.91 -0.45 -3.41
N VAL A 85 18.37 -0.79 -4.58
CA VAL A 85 17.20 -0.09 -5.16
C VAL A 85 15.93 -0.40 -4.36
N ASP A 86 15.80 -1.64 -3.90
CA ASP A 86 14.64 -2.11 -3.14
C ASP A 86 14.56 -1.42 -1.78
N GLN A 87 15.68 -1.41 -1.06
CA GLN A 87 15.78 -0.69 0.21
C GLN A 87 15.48 0.79 0.01
N PHE A 88 15.97 1.38 -1.09
CA PHE A 88 15.73 2.78 -1.37
C PHE A 88 14.25 3.07 -1.71
N LEU A 89 13.54 2.15 -2.36
CA LEU A 89 12.09 2.24 -2.56
C LEU A 89 11.33 2.17 -1.24
N GLU A 90 11.72 1.27 -0.33
CA GLU A 90 11.17 1.20 1.02
C GLU A 90 11.38 2.51 1.79
N ASP A 91 12.60 3.07 1.76
CA ASP A 91 12.91 4.36 2.38
C ASP A 91 12.03 5.50 1.81
N ILE A 92 11.77 5.50 0.50
CA ILE A 92 10.86 6.48 -0.14
C ILE A 92 9.43 6.32 0.37
N LEU A 93 8.92 5.09 0.44
CA LEU A 93 7.57 4.80 0.92
C LEU A 93 7.40 5.19 2.40
N GLU A 94 8.42 4.94 3.23
CA GLU A 94 8.46 5.37 4.63
C GLU A 94 8.37 6.89 4.75
N VAL A 95 9.13 7.64 3.93
CA VAL A 95 9.06 9.11 3.89
C VAL A 95 7.67 9.59 3.48
N ILE A 96 7.04 8.94 2.49
CA ILE A 96 5.67 9.28 2.07
C ILE A 96 4.69 9.10 3.23
N GLY A 97 4.80 8.01 3.99
CA GLY A 97 4.03 7.76 5.21
C GLY A 97 4.27 8.84 6.27
N ALA A 98 5.52 9.13 6.61
CA ALA A 98 5.89 10.13 7.60
C ALA A 98 5.36 11.54 7.24
N VAL A 99 5.46 11.94 5.96
CA VAL A 99 4.90 13.22 5.49
C VAL A 99 3.37 13.21 5.60
N SER A 100 2.72 12.09 5.32
CA SER A 100 1.27 11.95 5.43
C SER A 100 0.78 12.17 6.87
N ASP A 101 1.51 11.64 7.85
CA ASP A 101 1.11 11.69 9.26
C ASP A 101 1.44 13.03 9.94
N TYR A 102 2.28 13.86 9.32
CA TYR A 102 2.66 15.18 9.86
C TYR A 102 1.48 16.12 10.18
N SER A 103 0.46 16.14 9.32
CA SER A 103 -0.77 16.94 9.51
C SER A 103 -1.84 16.56 8.48
N THR A 104 -3.10 16.94 8.74
CA THR A 104 -4.20 16.78 7.76
C THR A 104 -3.92 17.46 6.41
N LYS A 105 -3.26 18.63 6.43
CA LYS A 105 -2.84 19.32 5.20
C LYS A 105 -1.82 18.47 4.45
N ALA A 106 -0.80 17.98 5.12
CA ALA A 106 0.24 17.13 4.51
C ALA A 106 -0.35 15.84 3.93
N LYS A 107 -1.22 15.15 4.68
CA LYS A 107 -2.00 14.00 4.21
C LYS A 107 -2.74 14.27 2.90
N SER A 108 -3.35 15.45 2.78
CA SER A 108 -4.06 15.86 1.55
C SER A 108 -3.10 16.00 0.37
N TYR A 109 -1.96 16.69 0.54
CA TYR A 109 -0.92 16.78 -0.49
C TYR A 109 -0.42 15.40 -0.89
N VAL A 110 -0.20 14.50 0.07
CA VAL A 110 0.29 13.14 -0.21
C VAL A 110 -0.73 12.36 -1.03
N VAL A 111 -1.99 12.29 -0.62
CA VAL A 111 -3.01 11.51 -1.34
C VAL A 111 -3.27 12.08 -2.73
N GLU A 112 -3.33 13.40 -2.88
CA GLU A 112 -3.51 14.06 -4.18
C GLU A 112 -2.32 13.82 -5.13
N THR A 113 -1.09 13.77 -4.60
CA THR A 113 0.13 13.64 -5.43
C THR A 113 0.44 12.19 -5.77
N PHE A 114 0.38 11.28 -4.78
CA PHE A 114 0.96 9.95 -4.91
C PHE A 114 -0.06 8.86 -5.19
N CYS A 115 -1.31 8.98 -4.72
CA CYS A 115 -2.21 7.83 -4.62
C CYS A 115 -2.39 7.09 -5.96
N ASN A 116 -2.67 7.79 -7.05
CA ASN A 116 -2.85 7.14 -8.36
C ASN A 116 -1.54 6.50 -8.88
N THR A 117 -0.38 7.10 -8.62
CA THR A 117 0.92 6.51 -8.98
C THR A 117 1.21 5.26 -8.15
N LEU A 118 1.00 5.30 -6.84
CA LEU A 118 1.14 4.12 -5.98
C LEU A 118 0.17 3.02 -6.41
N LEU A 119 -1.07 3.39 -6.76
CA LEU A 119 -2.05 2.42 -7.25
C LEU A 119 -1.55 1.71 -8.51
N GLN A 120 -0.97 2.43 -9.47
CA GLN A 120 -0.36 1.86 -10.69
C GLN A 120 0.82 0.93 -10.39
N ILE A 121 1.66 1.23 -9.40
CA ILE A 121 2.80 0.39 -9.01
C ILE A 121 2.32 -0.99 -8.56
N VAL A 122 1.29 -1.05 -7.72
CA VAL A 122 0.76 -2.29 -7.14
C VAL A 122 0.25 -3.26 -8.22
N ILE A 123 -0.42 -2.76 -9.26
CA ILE A 123 -0.95 -3.59 -10.36
C ILE A 123 0.08 -3.85 -11.47
N SER A 124 1.20 -3.12 -11.51
CA SER A 124 2.19 -3.24 -12.58
C SER A 124 2.83 -4.62 -12.64
N VAL A 125 2.81 -5.30 -13.79
CA VAL A 125 3.47 -6.61 -13.95
C VAL A 125 5.01 -6.57 -13.86
N PHE A 126 5.60 -5.37 -13.95
CA PHE A 126 7.06 -5.17 -13.94
C PHE A 126 7.63 -4.93 -12.54
N VAL A 127 6.77 -4.62 -11.56
CA VAL A 127 7.18 -4.38 -10.19
C VAL A 127 7.18 -5.69 -9.40
N ARG A 128 8.19 -5.89 -8.57
CA ARG A 128 8.34 -7.12 -7.78
C ARG A 128 7.29 -7.19 -6.68
N PHE A 129 6.94 -8.41 -6.28
CA PHE A 129 5.84 -8.64 -5.33
C PHE A 129 6.05 -7.95 -3.98
N ILE A 130 7.28 -7.96 -3.44
CA ILE A 130 7.60 -7.30 -2.15
C ILE A 130 7.34 -5.79 -2.25
N THR A 131 7.89 -5.13 -3.28
CA THR A 131 7.66 -3.71 -3.56
C THR A 131 6.16 -3.38 -3.68
N LYS A 132 5.37 -4.23 -4.36
CA LYS A 132 3.92 -4.06 -4.47
C LYS A 132 3.23 -4.14 -3.11
N MET A 133 3.62 -5.11 -2.28
CA MET A 133 3.08 -5.31 -0.95
C MET A 133 3.32 -4.08 -0.06
N GLU A 134 4.55 -3.59 0.00
CA GLU A 134 4.89 -2.39 0.80
C GLU A 134 4.22 -1.13 0.25
N THR A 135 4.10 -1.01 -1.08
CA THR A 135 3.35 0.08 -1.72
C THR A 135 1.87 0.02 -1.33
N LEU A 136 1.25 -1.16 -1.35
CA LEU A 136 -0.16 -1.34 -0.99
C LEU A 136 -0.42 -1.02 0.48
N LYS A 137 0.45 -1.45 1.40
CA LYS A 137 0.39 -1.06 2.81
C LYS A 137 0.45 0.46 2.96
N THR A 138 1.39 1.11 2.26
CA THR A 138 1.54 2.56 2.25
C THR A 138 0.26 3.25 1.77
N ILE A 139 -0.39 2.74 0.71
CA ILE A 139 -1.68 3.25 0.22
C ILE A 139 -2.75 3.20 1.32
N ASN A 140 -2.90 2.07 1.99
CA ASN A 140 -3.93 1.93 3.03
C ASN A 140 -3.66 2.87 4.22
N ILE A 141 -2.39 3.07 4.61
CA ILE A 141 -1.97 4.03 5.63
C ILE A 141 -2.30 5.47 5.23
N ILE A 142 -1.89 5.92 4.04
CA ILE A 142 -2.12 7.33 3.63
C ILE A 142 -3.61 7.63 3.42
N LEU A 143 -4.41 6.62 3.06
CA LEU A 143 -5.86 6.77 2.95
C LEU A 143 -6.54 6.77 4.32
N GLU A 144 -5.90 6.28 5.38
CA GLU A 144 -6.43 6.32 6.73
C GLU A 144 -6.67 7.73 7.22
N GLY A 145 -7.90 8.03 7.64
CA GLY A 145 -8.28 9.36 8.08
C GLY A 145 -8.13 10.46 7.01
N CYS A 146 -7.86 10.10 5.74
CA CYS A 146 -7.70 11.09 4.67
C CYS A 146 -9.00 11.88 4.45
N PRO A 147 -8.94 13.23 4.43
CA PRO A 147 -10.11 14.07 4.21
C PRO A 147 -10.83 13.79 2.87
N LEU A 148 -12.15 13.89 2.89
CA LEU A 148 -12.98 13.62 1.71
C LEU A 148 -12.57 14.48 0.49
N TYR A 149 -12.31 15.78 0.68
CA TYR A 149 -11.96 16.67 -0.44
C TYR A 149 -10.68 16.24 -1.18
N ALA A 150 -9.68 15.72 -0.45
CA ALA A 150 -8.42 15.27 -1.03
C ALA A 150 -8.66 13.99 -1.86
N ARG A 151 -9.49 13.07 -1.35
CA ARG A 151 -9.92 11.88 -2.08
C ARG A 151 -10.68 12.26 -3.36
N GLU A 152 -11.63 13.19 -3.27
CA GLU A 152 -12.40 13.62 -4.45
C GLU A 152 -11.53 14.29 -5.52
N LYS A 153 -10.54 15.10 -5.11
CA LYS A 153 -9.57 15.69 -6.04
C LYS A 153 -8.71 14.64 -6.74
N MET A 154 -8.25 13.63 -6.00
CA MET A 154 -7.51 12.50 -6.55
C MET A 154 -8.35 11.64 -7.52
N LYS A 155 -9.63 11.42 -7.20
CA LYS A 155 -10.60 10.68 -8.04
C LYS A 155 -10.92 11.36 -9.36
N ALA A 156 -10.78 12.69 -9.43
CA ALA A 156 -11.02 13.46 -10.64
C ALA A 156 -10.02 13.12 -11.77
N SER A 157 -8.91 12.45 -11.44
CA SER A 157 -7.99 11.91 -12.45
C SER A 157 -8.68 10.87 -13.34
N PRO A 158 -8.60 10.97 -14.68
CA PRO A 158 -9.19 9.98 -15.59
C PRO A 158 -8.72 8.55 -15.32
N VAL A 159 -7.45 8.40 -14.92
CA VAL A 159 -6.80 7.11 -14.63
C VAL A 159 -7.43 6.43 -13.41
N HIS A 160 -8.01 7.18 -12.48
CA HIS A 160 -8.52 6.62 -11.22
C HIS A 160 -9.61 5.58 -11.45
N LYS A 161 -10.56 5.86 -12.34
CA LYS A 161 -11.67 4.94 -12.63
C LYS A 161 -11.18 3.65 -13.27
N GLU A 162 -10.22 3.74 -14.18
CA GLU A 162 -9.58 2.58 -14.82
C GLU A 162 -8.88 1.71 -13.76
N LEU A 163 -8.12 2.34 -12.86
CA LEU A 163 -7.48 1.66 -11.74
C LEU A 163 -8.48 0.92 -10.85
N MET A 164 -9.66 1.48 -10.58
CA MET A 164 -10.66 0.79 -9.73
C MET A 164 -11.18 -0.50 -10.39
N TYR A 165 -11.39 -0.49 -11.71
CA TYR A 165 -11.72 -1.71 -12.45
C TYR A 165 -10.55 -2.71 -12.46
N GLU A 166 -9.32 -2.23 -12.67
CA GLU A 166 -8.13 -3.09 -12.66
C GLU A 166 -7.90 -3.73 -11.30
N TYR A 167 -8.03 -2.98 -10.20
CA TYR A 167 -7.95 -3.49 -8.84
C TYR A 167 -9.02 -4.54 -8.58
N THR A 168 -10.27 -4.24 -8.90
CA THR A 168 -11.39 -5.17 -8.68
C THR A 168 -11.22 -6.45 -9.51
N GLY A 169 -10.83 -6.33 -10.78
CA GLY A 169 -10.58 -7.47 -11.66
C GLY A 169 -9.34 -8.28 -11.28
N SER A 170 -8.32 -7.63 -10.71
CA SER A 170 -7.06 -8.28 -10.32
C SER A 170 -7.27 -9.37 -9.28
N LEU A 171 -8.30 -9.26 -8.42
CA LEU A 171 -8.58 -10.21 -7.32
C LEU A 171 -8.68 -11.67 -7.79
N TYR A 172 -9.05 -11.94 -9.04
CA TYR A 172 -9.04 -13.29 -9.63
C TYR A 172 -7.66 -13.88 -9.90
N PHE A 173 -6.63 -13.06 -9.99
CA PHE A 173 -5.29 -13.46 -10.39
C PHE A 173 -4.27 -13.29 -9.26
N LEU A 174 -4.65 -12.60 -8.19
CA LEU A 174 -3.84 -12.50 -6.99
C LEU A 174 -3.86 -13.84 -6.25
N ALA A 175 -2.67 -14.39 -6.03
CA ALA A 175 -2.47 -15.67 -5.38
C ALA A 175 -1.74 -15.52 -4.04
N ASP A 176 -2.07 -14.43 -3.34
CA ASP A 176 -1.63 -14.13 -1.98
C ASP A 176 -2.77 -13.47 -1.20
N TYR A 177 -3.13 -14.04 -0.05
CA TYR A 177 -4.30 -13.65 0.71
C TYR A 177 -4.16 -12.26 1.32
N GLU A 178 -3.00 -11.97 1.92
CA GLU A 178 -2.71 -10.66 2.53
C GLU A 178 -2.79 -9.56 1.46
N PHE A 179 -2.24 -9.83 0.28
CA PHE A 179 -2.33 -8.91 -0.85
C PHE A 179 -3.77 -8.73 -1.35
N GLN A 180 -4.57 -9.81 -1.41
CA GLN A 180 -5.99 -9.73 -1.74
C GLN A 180 -6.79 -8.87 -0.74
N VAL A 181 -6.54 -9.02 0.56
CA VAL A 181 -7.18 -8.20 1.62
C VAL A 181 -6.79 -6.73 1.44
N GLY A 182 -5.51 -6.42 1.26
CA GLY A 182 -5.04 -5.05 1.09
C GLY A 182 -5.67 -4.36 -0.12
N ILE A 183 -5.88 -5.07 -1.23
CA ILE A 183 -6.57 -4.55 -2.43
C ILE A 183 -8.02 -4.22 -2.14
N ILE A 184 -8.74 -5.08 -1.41
CA ILE A 184 -10.13 -4.84 -1.03
C ILE A 184 -10.21 -3.64 -0.09
N GLU A 185 -9.30 -3.56 0.89
CA GLU A 185 -9.24 -2.44 1.82
C GLU A 185 -9.03 -1.11 1.07
N ALA A 186 -8.08 -1.08 0.14
CA ALA A 186 -7.83 0.08 -0.70
C ALA A 186 -9.09 0.45 -1.51
N LEU A 187 -9.74 -0.52 -2.16
CA LEU A 187 -11.00 -0.32 -2.89
C LEU A 187 -12.10 0.29 -1.99
N PHE A 188 -12.21 -0.17 -0.75
CA PHE A 188 -13.21 0.30 0.21
C PHE A 188 -12.90 1.72 0.72
N ARG A 189 -11.63 2.06 0.91
CA ARG A 189 -11.18 3.42 1.25
C ARG A 189 -11.33 4.38 0.07
N LEU A 190 -11.22 3.90 -1.17
CA LEU A 190 -11.24 4.73 -2.38
C LEU A 190 -12.64 4.92 -2.98
N SER A 191 -13.57 4.00 -2.76
CA SER A 191 -14.86 4.01 -3.46
C SER A 191 -16.02 4.03 -2.48
N ASN A 192 -17.09 4.75 -2.80
CA ASN A 192 -18.35 4.62 -2.06
C ASN A 192 -19.04 3.29 -2.44
N ARG A 193 -20.10 2.91 -1.73
CA ARG A 193 -20.82 1.66 -1.97
C ARG A 193 -21.31 1.51 -3.41
N THR A 194 -21.89 2.56 -4.00
CA THR A 194 -22.45 2.54 -5.36
C THR A 194 -21.38 2.28 -6.42
N ASP A 195 -20.22 2.93 -6.28
CA ASP A 195 -19.08 2.74 -7.18
C ASP A 195 -18.53 1.32 -7.05
N ARG A 196 -18.37 0.82 -5.82
CA ARG A 196 -17.93 -0.57 -5.56
C ARG A 196 -18.86 -1.60 -6.19
N GLU A 197 -20.17 -1.39 -6.08
CA GLU A 197 -21.16 -2.26 -6.72
C GLU A 197 -21.02 -2.25 -8.25
N THR A 198 -20.73 -1.08 -8.82
CA THR A 198 -20.53 -0.91 -10.27
C THR A 198 -19.27 -1.65 -10.75
N PHE A 199 -18.15 -1.49 -10.06
CA PHE A 199 -16.89 -2.17 -10.41
C PHE A 199 -17.04 -3.69 -10.27
N ALA A 200 -17.59 -4.15 -9.16
CA ALA A 200 -17.78 -5.57 -8.91
C ALA A 200 -18.71 -6.24 -9.93
N ARG A 201 -19.79 -5.59 -10.37
CA ARG A 201 -20.66 -6.12 -11.46
C ARG A 201 -19.93 -6.20 -12.80
N GLY A 202 -18.99 -5.29 -13.05
CA GLY A 202 -18.18 -5.29 -14.26
C GLY A 202 -17.08 -6.36 -14.26
N CYS A 203 -16.63 -6.79 -13.09
CA CYS A 203 -15.49 -7.71 -12.95
C CYS A 203 -15.90 -9.13 -12.57
N PHE A 204 -16.84 -9.31 -11.64
CA PHE A 204 -17.21 -10.62 -11.11
C PHE A 204 -18.34 -11.26 -11.90
N THR A 205 -18.09 -12.47 -12.40
CA THR A 205 -19.09 -13.25 -13.17
C THR A 205 -19.85 -14.24 -12.31
N ASN A 206 -19.27 -14.68 -11.18
CA ASN A 206 -19.91 -15.59 -10.26
C ASN A 206 -20.85 -14.84 -9.30
N LYS A 207 -22.11 -15.29 -9.23
CA LYS A 207 -23.15 -14.67 -8.40
C LYS A 207 -22.82 -14.72 -6.89
N ASP A 208 -22.30 -15.83 -6.40
CA ASP A 208 -21.96 -15.99 -4.97
C ASP A 208 -20.83 -15.04 -4.57
N SER A 209 -19.79 -14.89 -5.41
CA SER A 209 -18.71 -13.93 -5.19
C SER A 209 -19.22 -12.50 -5.19
N LEU A 210 -20.10 -12.15 -6.13
CA LEU A 210 -20.70 -10.81 -6.21
C LEU A 210 -21.55 -10.49 -4.99
N GLU A 211 -22.42 -11.41 -4.57
CA GLU A 211 -23.26 -11.25 -3.38
C GLU A 211 -22.43 -11.14 -2.10
N ALA A 212 -21.37 -11.95 -1.97
CA ALA A 212 -20.47 -11.87 -0.82
C ALA A 212 -19.70 -10.54 -0.79
N PHE A 213 -19.26 -10.01 -1.93
CA PHE A 213 -18.59 -8.71 -1.99
C PHE A 213 -19.51 -7.56 -1.53
N PHE A 214 -20.81 -7.60 -1.89
CA PHE A 214 -21.78 -6.59 -1.47
C PHE A 214 -22.15 -6.65 0.02
N GLN A 215 -21.84 -7.78 0.68
CA GLN A 215 -22.09 -8.00 2.09
C GLN A 215 -20.94 -7.51 2.97
N ILE A 216 -19.79 -7.11 2.41
CA ILE A 216 -18.68 -6.56 3.20
C ILE A 216 -19.09 -5.23 3.84
N ARG A 217 -19.08 -5.21 5.17
CA ARG A 217 -19.38 -4.03 5.99
C ARG A 217 -18.11 -3.46 6.58
N ASP A 218 -18.00 -2.14 6.61
CA ASP A 218 -16.85 -1.45 7.20
C ASP A 218 -16.69 -1.79 8.70
N SER A 219 -17.79 -2.07 9.42
CA SER A 219 -17.79 -2.44 10.84
C SER A 219 -17.26 -3.85 11.13
N ASP A 220 -17.34 -4.75 10.16
CA ASP A 220 -16.99 -6.18 10.29
C ASP A 220 -16.02 -6.60 9.17
N PHE A 221 -15.22 -5.63 8.68
CA PHE A 221 -14.46 -5.74 7.44
C PHE A 221 -13.63 -7.02 7.38
N GLU A 222 -12.87 -7.32 8.42
CA GLU A 222 -11.99 -8.50 8.47
C GLU A 222 -12.74 -9.81 8.23
N THR A 223 -13.90 -9.98 8.87
CA THR A 223 -14.66 -11.24 8.82
C THR A 223 -15.44 -11.39 7.52
N ASP A 224 -16.07 -10.31 7.07
CA ASP A 224 -16.81 -10.31 5.80
C ASP A 224 -15.84 -10.42 4.60
N CYS A 225 -14.68 -9.77 4.67
CA CYS A 225 -13.62 -9.85 3.65
C CYS A 225 -13.06 -11.28 3.54
N ARG A 226 -12.77 -11.94 4.67
CA ARG A 226 -12.39 -13.36 4.71
C ARG A 226 -13.44 -14.23 4.03
N ARG A 227 -14.73 -14.04 4.37
CA ARG A 227 -15.82 -14.81 3.76
C ARG A 227 -15.87 -14.62 2.25
N PHE A 228 -15.79 -13.38 1.78
CA PHE A 228 -15.74 -13.08 0.35
C PHE A 228 -14.56 -13.75 -0.34
N LEU A 229 -13.33 -13.62 0.21
CA LEU A 229 -12.14 -14.18 -0.41
C LEU A 229 -12.13 -15.71 -0.43
N ASN A 230 -12.67 -16.37 0.60
CA ASN A 230 -12.83 -17.82 0.58
C ASN A 230 -13.77 -18.24 -0.56
N ILE A 231 -14.92 -17.57 -0.73
CA ILE A 231 -15.86 -17.85 -1.83
C ILE A 231 -15.19 -17.55 -3.18
N LEU A 232 -14.54 -16.40 -3.33
CA LEU A 232 -13.86 -16.01 -4.56
C LEU A 232 -12.82 -17.06 -4.96
N ASN A 233 -11.93 -17.44 -4.04
CA ASN A 233 -10.84 -18.38 -4.30
C ASN A 233 -11.32 -19.82 -4.51
N GLU A 234 -12.42 -20.25 -3.87
CA GLU A 234 -13.03 -21.57 -4.09
C GLU A 234 -13.65 -21.68 -5.50
N LYS A 235 -14.36 -20.63 -5.95
CA LYS A 235 -14.99 -20.59 -7.27
C LYS A 235 -13.99 -20.28 -8.39
N ASN A 236 -12.81 -19.78 -8.05
CA ASN A 236 -11.78 -19.42 -9.00
C ASN A 236 -11.07 -20.66 -9.57
N THR A 237 -11.17 -20.85 -10.89
CA THR A 237 -10.54 -21.97 -11.61
C THR A 237 -9.11 -21.69 -12.05
N GLN A 238 -8.56 -20.51 -11.73
CA GLN A 238 -7.19 -20.16 -12.07
C GLN A 238 -6.18 -21.11 -11.40
N LYS A 239 -5.07 -21.34 -12.13
CA LYS A 239 -3.99 -22.23 -11.69
C LYS A 239 -3.29 -21.69 -10.45
N PHE A 240 -3.06 -20.38 -10.40
CA PHE A 240 -2.50 -19.68 -9.26
C PHE A 240 -3.63 -19.04 -8.48
N ARG A 241 -3.81 -19.46 -7.23
CA ARG A 241 -4.82 -18.96 -6.30
C ARG A 241 -4.34 -19.12 -4.86
N VAL A 242 -5.05 -18.49 -3.95
CA VAL A 242 -4.95 -18.80 -2.52
C VAL A 242 -5.78 -20.06 -2.24
N ILE A 243 -5.24 -21.00 -1.48
CA ILE A 243 -6.00 -22.13 -0.95
C ILE A 243 -6.06 -21.97 0.56
N SER A 244 -7.26 -21.75 1.09
CA SER A 244 -7.48 -21.53 2.53
C SER A 244 -8.09 -22.79 3.16
N ILE A 245 -7.45 -23.30 4.21
CA ILE A 245 -7.87 -24.54 4.89
C ILE A 245 -8.09 -24.25 6.39
N PRO A 246 -9.19 -24.74 7.00
CA PRO A 246 -9.38 -24.63 8.43
C PRO A 246 -8.38 -25.52 9.15
N CYS A 247 -7.62 -24.91 10.06
CA CYS A 247 -6.62 -25.54 10.89
C CYS A 247 -7.22 -25.92 12.23
N ARG A 248 -6.95 -27.15 12.68
CA ARG A 248 -7.34 -27.60 14.02
C ARG A 248 -6.41 -27.07 15.10
N LYS A 249 -5.11 -26.96 14.79
CA LYS A 249 -4.05 -26.57 15.72
C LYS A 249 -2.78 -26.22 14.95
N ALA A 250 -2.15 -25.11 15.31
CA ALA A 250 -0.84 -24.70 14.81
C ALA A 250 0.08 -24.36 15.99
N CYS A 251 1.37 -24.71 15.90
CA CYS A 251 2.36 -24.41 16.93
C CYS A 251 3.62 -23.81 16.32
N LEU A 252 4.20 -22.82 16.99
CA LEU A 252 5.54 -22.30 16.73
C LEU A 252 6.50 -22.82 17.81
N GLY A 253 7.23 -23.89 17.49
CA GLY A 253 7.94 -24.67 18.52
C GLY A 253 6.94 -25.22 19.53
N ASP A 254 7.13 -24.90 20.81
CA ASP A 254 6.24 -25.33 21.90
C ASP A 254 5.05 -24.39 22.14
N TYR A 255 4.98 -23.27 21.42
CA TYR A 255 3.92 -22.27 21.59
C TYR A 255 2.74 -22.55 20.65
N GLU A 256 1.58 -22.87 21.21
CA GLU A 256 0.35 -23.01 20.44
C GLU A 256 -0.18 -21.64 20.00
N LEU A 257 -0.41 -21.51 18.69
CA LEU A 257 -0.96 -20.31 18.09
C LEU A 257 -2.49 -20.30 18.26
N VAL A 258 -3.04 -19.12 18.51
CA VAL A 258 -4.48 -18.94 18.75
C VAL A 258 -5.06 -18.14 17.59
N LYS A 259 -6.21 -18.59 17.06
CA LYS A 259 -6.95 -17.84 16.04
C LYS A 259 -7.35 -16.45 16.54
N PRO A 260 -7.62 -15.47 15.66
CA PRO A 260 -8.13 -14.17 16.05
C PRO A 260 -9.36 -14.24 16.97
N ALA A 261 -9.41 -13.36 17.96
CA ALA A 261 -10.45 -13.29 19.00
C ALA A 261 -11.72 -12.55 18.52
N ASP A 262 -12.21 -12.91 17.34
CA ASP A 262 -13.45 -12.40 16.77
C ASP A 262 -14.51 -13.52 16.75
N THR A 263 -15.72 -13.21 17.22
CA THR A 263 -16.83 -14.16 17.31
C THR A 263 -17.33 -14.65 15.96
N ASN A 264 -17.18 -13.84 14.92
CA ASN A 264 -17.55 -14.16 13.54
C ASN A 264 -16.39 -14.85 12.78
N TYR A 265 -15.21 -14.97 13.38
CA TYR A 265 -14.07 -15.71 12.85
C TYR A 265 -14.08 -17.15 13.36
N HIS A 266 -14.88 -18.00 12.71
CA HIS A 266 -15.20 -19.34 13.21
C HIS A 266 -14.06 -20.36 13.12
N GLU A 267 -13.24 -20.27 12.07
CA GLU A 267 -12.18 -21.23 11.77
C GLU A 267 -10.80 -20.59 11.93
N PHE A 268 -9.78 -21.36 12.30
CA PHE A 268 -8.40 -20.89 12.26
C PHE A 268 -7.83 -21.12 10.85
N TRP A 269 -7.78 -20.09 10.00
CA TRP A 269 -7.40 -20.28 8.59
C TRP A 269 -5.88 -20.37 8.39
N VAL A 270 -5.47 -21.32 7.55
CA VAL A 270 -4.13 -21.40 6.95
C VAL A 270 -4.26 -21.11 5.46
N ASP A 271 -3.55 -20.09 4.99
CA ASP A 271 -3.58 -19.66 3.59
C ASP A 271 -2.31 -20.13 2.86
N PHE A 272 -2.48 -20.97 1.84
CA PHE A 272 -1.43 -21.39 0.94
C PHE A 272 -1.38 -20.44 -0.27
N ASN A 273 -0.43 -19.51 -0.24
CA ASN A 273 -0.29 -18.43 -1.21
C ASN A 273 0.60 -18.88 -2.37
N THR A 274 -0.01 -19.44 -3.42
CA THR A 274 0.75 -20.02 -4.54
C THR A 274 1.53 -18.99 -5.36
N GLY A 275 1.14 -17.71 -5.31
CA GLY A 275 1.82 -16.62 -6.04
C GLY A 275 3.08 -16.15 -5.34
N SER A 276 3.00 -15.85 -4.04
CA SER A 276 4.14 -15.42 -3.24
C SER A 276 4.99 -16.60 -2.73
N LYS A 277 4.48 -17.83 -2.85
CA LYS A 277 5.05 -19.07 -2.32
C LYS A 277 5.21 -19.02 -0.79
N ARG A 278 4.18 -18.49 -0.10
CA ARG A 278 4.15 -18.37 1.36
C ARG A 278 2.98 -19.15 1.93
N ILE A 279 3.12 -19.63 3.16
CA ILE A 279 1.98 -20.07 3.97
C ILE A 279 1.77 -19.03 5.06
N SER A 280 0.56 -18.48 5.18
CA SER A 280 0.24 -17.46 6.17
C SER A 280 -0.88 -17.89 7.12
N LEU A 281 -0.74 -17.51 8.39
CA LEU A 281 -1.75 -17.65 9.43
C LEU A 281 -1.88 -16.34 10.19
N PHE A 282 -3.11 -15.85 10.36
CA PHE A 282 -3.40 -14.73 11.26
C PHE A 282 -3.68 -15.25 12.66
N CYS A 283 -3.05 -14.66 13.66
CA CYS A 283 -3.12 -15.10 15.05
C CYS A 283 -3.67 -13.98 15.93
N ASN A 284 -4.22 -14.33 17.08
CA ASN A 284 -4.62 -13.35 18.10
C ASN A 284 -3.38 -12.52 18.50
N PRO A 285 -3.44 -11.17 18.50
CA PRO A 285 -2.34 -10.31 18.92
C PRO A 285 -1.88 -10.50 20.38
N GLU A 286 -2.66 -11.20 21.21
CA GLU A 286 -2.19 -11.63 22.55
C GLU A 286 -1.16 -12.76 22.51
N THR A 287 -0.94 -13.37 21.34
CA THR A 287 0.21 -14.24 21.09
C THR A 287 1.41 -13.43 20.61
N PRO A 288 2.67 -13.92 20.71
CA PRO A 288 3.86 -13.13 20.39
C PRO A 288 3.91 -12.56 18.96
N LEU A 289 3.07 -13.07 18.06
CA LEU A 289 3.02 -12.70 16.65
C LEU A 289 1.55 -12.61 16.22
N SER A 290 1.13 -11.49 15.64
CA SER A 290 -0.22 -11.33 15.05
C SER A 290 -0.37 -12.04 13.69
N GLN A 291 0.75 -12.43 13.07
CA GLN A 291 0.78 -13.19 11.82
C GLN A 291 2.05 -14.05 11.76
N VAL A 292 1.93 -15.26 11.22
CA VAL A 292 3.07 -16.14 10.92
C VAL A 292 3.12 -16.38 9.42
N ASN A 293 4.28 -16.11 8.82
CA ASN A 293 4.57 -16.39 7.41
C ASN A 293 5.66 -17.46 7.34
N ILE A 294 5.38 -18.58 6.68
CA ILE A 294 6.31 -19.68 6.44
C ILE A 294 6.75 -19.61 4.97
N LEU A 295 8.07 -19.60 4.75
CA LEU A 295 8.71 -19.61 3.43
C LEU A 295 8.98 -21.04 2.95
#